data_AF-A0AAE1ZHP6-F1
#
_entry.id   AF-A0AAE1ZHP6-F1
#
_cell.length_a   1.000
_cell.length_b   1.000
_cell.length_c   1.000
_cell.angle_alpha   90.00
_cell.angle_beta   90.00
_cell.angle_gamma   90.00
#
_symmetry.space_group_name_H-M   'P 1'
#
loop_
_entity.id
_entity.type
_entity.pdbx_description
1 polymer ?
#
loop_
_entity_poly.entity_id
_entity_poly.type
_entity_poly.pdbx_seq_one_letter_code
_entity_poly.pdbx_strand_id
1 'polypeptide(L)'
;MLINENVLSSSHAVGAKKVISCLSTCIFPDRASYSVDETMIHNGPPHDSNYGYSYAKRMVDIMNRGYSETYGVIYTSVIPTNIFGPFDNFDINQGHVIPGLIHKTHLAKSKRMVWFNYH
;
A
#
# COMPACT_ATOMS: atom_id res chain seq x y z
N MET A 1 -9.52 2.07 11.07
CA MET A 1 -10.06 3.23 10.33
C MET A 1 -9.71 4.56 10.99
N LEU A 2 -9.75 4.65 12.32
CA LEU A 2 -9.49 5.87 13.10
C LEU A 2 -8.28 6.71 12.64
N ILE A 3 -7.14 6.10 12.31
CA ILE A 3 -5.97 6.87 11.88
C ILE A 3 -6.22 7.64 10.57
N ASN A 4 -6.92 7.03 9.61
CA ASN A 4 -7.22 7.67 8.34
C ASN A 4 -8.19 8.85 8.55
N GLU A 5 -9.22 8.64 9.38
CA GLU A 5 -10.18 9.66 9.75
C GLU A 5 -9.49 10.83 10.46
N ASN A 6 -8.67 10.56 11.48
CA ASN A 6 -7.95 11.57 12.23
C ASN A 6 -7.07 12.45 11.34
N VAL A 7 -6.37 11.84 10.38
CA VAL A 7 -5.50 12.60 9.46
C VAL A 7 -6.33 13.48 8.54
N LEU A 8 -7.40 12.96 7.92
CA LEU A 8 -8.23 13.72 7.00
C LEU A 8 -9.03 14.83 7.71
N SER A 9 -9.60 14.54 8.89
CA SER A 9 -10.34 15.52 9.69
C SER A 9 -9.44 16.63 10.21
N SER A 10 -8.24 16.29 10.68
CA SER A 10 -7.25 17.28 11.11
C SER A 10 -6.77 18.13 9.94
N SER A 11 -6.53 17.51 8.78
CA SER A 11 -6.14 18.22 7.55
C SER A 11 -7.21 19.23 7.14
N HIS A 12 -8.48 18.85 7.26
CA HIS A 12 -9.59 19.76 6.98
C HIS A 12 -9.66 20.90 8.01
N ALA A 13 -9.52 20.59 9.31
CA ALA A 13 -9.56 21.57 10.39
C ALA A 13 -8.47 22.64 10.28
N VAL A 14 -7.27 22.28 9.78
CA VAL A 14 -6.18 23.24 9.53
C VAL A 14 -6.28 23.95 8.17
N GLY A 15 -7.34 23.67 7.40
CA GLY A 15 -7.59 24.31 6.10
C GLY A 15 -6.68 23.81 4.97
N ALA A 16 -6.13 22.59 5.08
CA ALA A 16 -5.29 22.01 4.02
C ALA A 16 -6.09 21.87 2.73
N LYS A 17 -5.61 22.52 1.66
CA LYS A 17 -6.29 22.55 0.35
C LYS A 17 -6.14 21.24 -0.42
N LYS A 18 -5.05 20.52 -0.20
CA LYS A 18 -4.72 19.28 -0.90
C LYS A 18 -4.13 18.24 0.04
N VAL A 19 -4.63 17.01 -0.05
CA VAL A 19 -4.09 15.84 0.64
C VAL A 19 -3.91 14.73 -0.39
N ILE A 20 -2.74 14.07 -0.38
CA ILE A 20 -2.46 12.92 -1.24
C ILE A 20 -2.15 11.73 -0.33
N SER A 21 -3.06 10.77 -0.28
CA SER A 21 -2.91 9.55 0.51
C SER A 21 -2.29 8.42 -0.31
N CYS A 22 -1.48 7.58 0.33
CA CYS A 22 -0.94 6.38 -0.31
C CYS A 22 -1.82 5.16 -0.02
N LEU A 23 -2.35 4.56 -1.09
CA LEU A 23 -3.03 3.27 -1.07
C LEU A 23 -2.03 2.14 -1.36
N SER A 24 -2.49 1.00 -1.84
CA SER A 24 -1.68 -0.17 -2.18
C SER A 24 -2.40 -1.02 -3.21
N THR A 25 -1.69 -1.75 -4.06
CA THR A 25 -2.29 -2.68 -5.03
C THR A 25 -3.10 -3.81 -4.41
N CYS A 26 -2.86 -4.18 -3.14
CA CYS A 26 -3.66 -5.21 -2.47
C CYS A 26 -5.12 -4.79 -2.23
N ILE A 27 -5.46 -3.52 -2.46
CA ILE A 27 -6.83 -3.04 -2.41
C ILE A 27 -7.67 -3.52 -3.59
N PHE A 28 -7.09 -4.00 -4.68
CA PHE A 28 -7.89 -4.47 -5.81
C PHE A 28 -8.61 -5.79 -5.47
N PRO A 29 -9.72 -6.11 -6.15
CA PRO A 29 -10.41 -7.38 -5.93
C PRO A 29 -9.49 -8.57 -6.18
N ASP A 30 -9.64 -9.62 -5.36
CA ASP A 30 -8.90 -10.88 -5.55
C ASP A 30 -9.20 -11.50 -6.92
N ARG A 31 -10.48 -11.48 -7.30
CA ARG A 31 -10.97 -11.95 -8.59
C ARG A 31 -11.25 -10.78 -9.53
N ALA A 32 -10.19 -10.12 -9.99
CA ALA A 32 -10.26 -9.06 -11.00
C ALA A 32 -9.85 -9.56 -12.40
N SER A 33 -10.48 -9.03 -13.45
CA SER A 33 -9.99 -9.19 -14.82
C SER A 33 -8.74 -8.32 -15.03
N TYR A 34 -7.72 -8.87 -15.69
CA TYR A 34 -6.52 -8.13 -16.05
C TYR A 34 -6.67 -7.50 -17.45
N SER A 35 -6.13 -6.31 -17.72
CA SER A 35 -5.41 -5.41 -16.80
C SER A 35 -6.34 -4.68 -15.82
N VAL A 36 -5.87 -4.50 -14.58
CA VAL A 36 -6.63 -3.80 -13.54
C VAL A 36 -6.45 -2.29 -13.68
N ASP A 37 -7.55 -1.54 -13.56
CA ASP A 37 -7.58 -0.06 -13.56
C ASP A 37 -8.27 0.50 -12.30
N GLU A 38 -8.17 1.82 -12.09
CA GLU A 38 -8.67 2.53 -10.91
C GLU A 38 -10.18 2.42 -10.72
N THR A 39 -10.96 2.16 -11.77
CA THR A 39 -12.41 1.98 -11.67
C THR A 39 -12.78 0.66 -10.99
N MET A 40 -11.83 -0.28 -10.90
CA MET A 40 -12.05 -1.62 -10.39
C MET A 40 -11.88 -1.77 -8.87
N ILE A 41 -11.39 -0.73 -8.16
CA ILE A 41 -11.03 -0.79 -6.73
C ILE A 41 -12.13 -1.40 -5.86
N HIS A 42 -13.40 -1.06 -6.14
CA HIS A 42 -14.55 -1.47 -5.33
C HIS A 42 -15.37 -2.60 -5.95
N ASN A 43 -14.92 -3.21 -7.06
CA ASN A 43 -15.69 -4.18 -7.85
C ASN A 43 -15.61 -5.63 -7.31
N GLY A 44 -15.42 -5.81 -6.01
CA GLY A 44 -15.33 -7.12 -5.36
C GLY A 44 -14.42 -7.12 -4.14
N PRO A 45 -14.42 -8.20 -3.33
CA PRO A 45 -13.60 -8.28 -2.12
C PRO A 45 -12.10 -8.38 -2.44
N PRO A 46 -11.21 -7.80 -1.61
CA PRO A 46 -9.77 -8.01 -1.72
C PRO A 46 -9.38 -9.41 -1.24
N HIS A 47 -8.12 -9.80 -1.44
CA HIS A 47 -7.62 -11.10 -0.99
C HIS A 47 -7.67 -11.24 0.55
N ASP A 48 -8.01 -12.43 1.05
CA ASP A 48 -8.29 -12.68 2.46
C ASP A 48 -7.08 -12.45 3.38
N SER A 49 -5.87 -12.72 2.89
CA SER A 49 -4.63 -12.59 3.69
C SER A 49 -4.34 -11.17 4.21
N ASN A 50 -4.97 -10.14 3.61
CA ASN A 50 -4.79 -8.75 3.99
C ASN A 50 -6.10 -7.96 4.03
N TYR A 51 -7.25 -8.65 4.11
CA TYR A 51 -8.58 -8.04 3.92
C TYR A 51 -8.80 -6.78 4.78
N GLY A 52 -8.42 -6.81 6.06
CA GLY A 52 -8.60 -5.70 6.99
C GLY A 52 -7.79 -4.46 6.60
N TYR A 53 -6.53 -4.66 6.18
CA TYR A 53 -5.68 -3.60 5.66
C TYR A 53 -6.22 -3.05 4.34
N SER A 54 -6.62 -3.94 3.43
CA SER A 54 -7.13 -3.59 2.10
C SER A 54 -8.42 -2.78 2.18
N TYR A 55 -9.40 -3.18 2.99
CA TYR A 55 -10.61 -2.37 3.22
C TYR A 55 -10.29 -1.05 3.91
N ALA A 56 -9.41 -1.03 4.91
CA ALA A 56 -9.03 0.21 5.58
C ALA A 56 -8.43 1.23 4.59
N LYS A 57 -7.63 0.77 3.62
CA LYS A 57 -7.10 1.60 2.53
C LYS A 57 -8.19 2.00 1.54
N ARG A 58 -9.09 1.11 1.11
CA ARG A 58 -10.23 1.45 0.24
C ARG A 58 -11.10 2.58 0.81
N MET A 59 -11.32 2.57 2.12
CA MET A 59 -12.12 3.62 2.76
C MET A 59 -11.50 5.01 2.65
N VAL A 60 -10.18 5.12 2.44
CA VAL A 60 -9.53 6.43 2.19
C VAL A 60 -10.00 7.03 0.87
N ASP A 61 -10.18 6.24 -0.19
CA ASP A 61 -10.74 6.72 -1.46
C ASP A 61 -12.19 7.25 -1.25
N ILE A 62 -13.01 6.53 -0.49
CA ILE A 62 -14.37 6.97 -0.17
C ILE A 62 -14.38 8.27 0.65
N MET A 63 -13.52 8.36 1.67
CA MET A 63 -13.40 9.58 2.46
C MET A 63 -12.91 10.76 1.60
N ASN A 64 -11.92 10.55 0.74
CA ASN A 64 -11.42 11.57 -0.18
C ASN A 64 -12.54 12.13 -1.08
N ARG A 65 -13.39 11.26 -1.63
CA ARG A 65 -14.57 11.67 -2.41
C ARG A 65 -15.54 12.47 -1.56
N GLY A 66 -15.90 11.97 -0.38
CA GLY A 66 -16.82 12.65 0.54
C GLY A 66 -16.33 14.05 0.97
N TYR A 67 -15.04 14.20 1.28
CA TYR A 67 -14.46 15.50 1.61
C TYR A 67 -14.47 16.45 0.41
N SER A 68 -14.12 15.95 -0.78
CA SER A 68 -14.10 16.76 -2.01
C SER A 68 -15.51 17.23 -2.39
N GLU A 69 -16.50 16.35 -2.33
CA GLU A 69 -17.91 16.65 -2.62
C GLU A 69 -18.53 17.62 -1.61
N THR A 70 -18.23 17.44 -0.32
CA THR A 70 -18.84 18.25 0.76
C THR A 70 -18.19 19.61 0.93
N TYR A 71 -16.86 19.68 0.81
CA TYR A 71 -16.07 20.86 1.19
C TYR A 71 -15.28 21.49 0.04
N GLY A 72 -15.30 20.90 -1.16
CA GLY A 72 -14.57 21.43 -2.32
C GLY A 72 -13.04 21.39 -2.17
N VAL A 73 -12.50 20.53 -1.30
CA VAL A 73 -11.05 20.31 -1.12
C VAL A 73 -10.51 19.31 -2.14
N ILE A 74 -9.19 19.31 -2.38
CA ILE A 74 -8.55 18.38 -3.32
C ILE A 74 -7.94 17.21 -2.53
N TYR A 75 -8.79 16.31 -2.04
CA TYR A 75 -8.33 15.13 -1.31
C TYR A 75 -8.31 13.95 -2.27
N THR A 76 -7.14 13.35 -2.46
CA THR A 76 -6.91 12.33 -3.48
C THR A 76 -5.94 11.27 -2.97
N SER A 77 -5.71 10.26 -3.78
CA SER A 77 -4.85 9.13 -3.44
C SER A 77 -4.11 8.58 -4.65
N VAL A 78 -2.96 7.97 -4.38
CA VAL A 78 -2.16 7.23 -5.36
C VAL A 78 -2.10 5.76 -4.96
N ILE A 79 -2.03 4.87 -5.94
CA ILE A 79 -1.94 3.42 -5.72
C ILE A 79 -0.57 2.95 -6.20
N PRO A 80 0.46 2.98 -5.34
CA PRO A 80 1.74 2.39 -5.70
C PRO A 80 1.65 0.87 -5.79
N THR A 81 2.45 0.30 -6.69
CA THR A 81 2.75 -1.13 -6.73
C THR A 81 3.78 -1.49 -5.66
N ASN A 82 4.59 -2.52 -5.88
CA ASN A 82 5.63 -2.91 -4.92
C ASN A 82 6.77 -1.89 -4.96
N ILE A 83 6.92 -1.12 -3.88
CA ILE A 83 8.02 -0.18 -3.68
C ILE A 83 9.20 -0.94 -3.05
N PHE A 84 10.42 -0.63 -3.49
CA PHE A 84 11.66 -1.05 -2.83
C PHE A 84 12.71 0.05 -2.99
N GLY A 85 13.68 0.13 -2.07
CA GLY A 85 14.76 1.11 -2.18
C GLY A 85 15.60 1.26 -0.92
N PRO A 86 16.44 2.32 -0.86
CA PRO A 86 17.11 2.70 0.37
C PRO A 86 16.12 2.91 1.52
N PHE A 87 16.54 2.59 2.75
CA PHE A 87 15.73 2.67 3.98
C PHE A 87 14.53 1.71 4.06
N ASP A 88 14.44 0.73 3.17
CA ASP A 88 13.48 -0.37 3.32
C ASP A 88 13.86 -1.29 4.49
N ASN A 89 12.93 -2.16 4.88
CA ASN A 89 13.20 -3.17 5.88
C ASN A 89 13.97 -4.34 5.27
N PHE A 90 15.28 -4.37 5.44
CA PHE A 90 16.15 -5.46 4.99
C PHE A 90 16.15 -6.68 5.92
N ASP A 91 15.30 -6.74 6.96
CA ASP A 91 15.15 -7.95 7.77
C ASP A 91 14.73 -9.15 6.91
N ILE A 92 15.35 -10.30 7.13
CA ILE A 92 15.18 -11.49 6.28
C ILE A 92 13.80 -12.14 6.45
N ASN A 93 13.20 -11.99 7.63
CA ASN A 93 11.95 -12.65 8.01
C ASN A 93 10.76 -11.69 7.95
N GLN A 94 11.00 -10.40 8.21
CA GLN A 94 9.97 -9.35 8.31
C GLN A 94 10.01 -8.36 7.14
N GLY A 95 11.07 -8.39 6.33
CA GLY A 95 11.20 -7.52 5.17
C GLY A 95 10.36 -7.97 3.98
N HIS A 96 10.10 -7.03 3.08
CA HIS A 96 9.49 -7.35 1.79
C HIS A 96 10.42 -8.23 0.94
N VAL A 97 9.85 -8.90 -0.06
CA VAL A 97 10.57 -9.88 -0.89
C VAL A 97 11.89 -9.34 -1.45
N ILE A 98 11.88 -8.16 -2.06
CA ILE A 98 13.09 -7.59 -2.69
C ILE A 98 14.19 -7.25 -1.66
N PRO A 99 13.93 -6.47 -0.59
CA PRO A 99 14.90 -6.25 0.49
C PRO A 99 15.42 -7.55 1.12
N GLY A 100 14.54 -8.51 1.39
CA GLY A 100 14.90 -9.80 1.96
C GLY A 100 15.83 -10.59 1.04
N LEU A 101 15.57 -10.60 -0.27
CA LEU A 101 16.46 -11.22 -1.26
C LEU A 101 17.80 -10.50 -1.34
N ILE A 102 17.83 -9.16 -1.37
CA ILE A 102 19.06 -8.36 -1.37
C ILE A 102 19.93 -8.74 -0.15
N HIS A 103 19.34 -8.79 1.05
CA HIS A 103 20.07 -9.12 2.26
C HIS A 103 20.57 -10.57 2.24
N LYS A 104 19.75 -11.54 1.85
CA LYS A 104 20.18 -12.94 1.75
C LYS A 104 21.34 -13.11 0.75
N THR A 105 21.28 -12.46 -0.42
CA THR A 105 22.38 -12.49 -1.40
C THR A 105 23.65 -11.83 -0.87
N HIS A 106 23.52 -10.71 -0.15
CA HIS A 106 24.65 -10.05 0.49
C HIS A 106 25.34 -10.95 1.53
N LEU A 107 24.57 -11.65 2.37
CA LEU A 107 25.11 -12.59 3.35
C LEU A 107 25.80 -13.78 2.70
N ALA A 108 25.21 -14.33 1.63
CA ALA A 108 25.79 -15.45 0.90
C ALA A 108 27.15 -15.10 0.30
N LYS A 109 27.24 -13.92 -0.34
CA LYS A 109 28.50 -13.39 -0.86
C LYS A 109 29.53 -13.21 0.25
N SER A 110 29.14 -12.61 1.37
CA SER A 110 30.03 -12.33 2.50
C SER A 110 30.55 -13.61 3.17
N LYS A 111 29.71 -14.65 3.24
CA LYS A 111 30.06 -15.95 3.83
C LYS A 111 30.65 -16.96 2.84
N ARG A 112 30.85 -16.58 1.57
CA ARG A 112 31.26 -17.48 0.47
C ARG A 112 30.38 -18.74 0.37
N MET A 113 29.10 -18.61 0.65
CA MET A 113 28.14 -19.72 0.57
C MET A 113 27.53 -19.79 -0.83
N VAL A 114 27.48 -20.98 -1.41
CA VAL A 114 26.71 -21.23 -2.64
C VAL A 114 25.23 -21.26 -2.27
N TRP A 115 24.47 -20.35 -2.87
CA TRP A 115 23.05 -20.14 -2.56
C TRP A 115 22.15 -21.30 -3.03
N PHE A 116 22.61 -22.05 -4.03
CA PHE A 116 21.86 -23.12 -4.71
C PHE A 116 22.13 -24.53 -4.13
N ASN A 117 22.29 -24.66 -2.82
CA ASN A 117 22.22 -25.97 -2.16
C ASN A 117 20.94 -26.04 -1.33
N TYR A 118 19.82 -26.27 -2.00
CA TYR A 118 18.62 -26.81 -1.37
C TYR A 118 18.13 -27.97 -2.24
N HIS A 119 18.12 -29.16 -1.63
CA HIS A 119 17.36 -30.32 -2.08
C HIS A 119 15.86 -30.01 -2.11
#